data_AF-A0A3L8C709-F1
#
_entry.id   AF-A0A3L8C709-F1
#
_cell.length_a   1.000
_cell.length_b   1.000
_cell.length_c   1.000
_cell.angle_alpha   90.00
_cell.angle_beta   90.00
_cell.angle_gamma   90.00
#
_symmetry.space_group_name_H-M   'P 1'
#
loop_
_entity.id
_entity.type
_entity.pdbx_description
1 polymer ?
#
loop_
_entity_poly.entity_id
_entity_poly.type
_entity_poly.pdbx_seq_one_letter_code
_entity_poly.pdbx_strand_id
1 'polypeptide(L)'
;LHVPVNLSAIGSLGMGFDMTNRCRFQYDPVTDSTTLLWPKEGNADVVAATREMNNRIAEASLTLPGLLGVVPDVNDSFTAHPLGGAILGQAADAHGRLMGYDRLYVMDGAMINGSTGAVNPSLTISALAERNIENILLNDF
;
A
#
# COMPACT_ATOMS: atom_id res chain seq x y z
N LEU A 1 -17.11 38.74 -2.71
CA LEU A 1 -17.62 37.46 -2.18
C LEU A 1 -17.91 36.57 -3.39
N HIS A 2 -17.08 35.58 -3.71
CA HIS A 2 -17.39 34.65 -4.79
C HIS A 2 -18.32 33.57 -4.22
N VAL A 3 -19.57 33.54 -4.68
CA VAL A 3 -20.52 32.49 -4.33
C VAL A 3 -20.17 31.27 -5.17
N PRO A 4 -19.85 30.10 -4.58
CA PRO A 4 -19.59 28.89 -5.34
C PRO A 4 -20.86 28.48 -6.09
N VAL A 5 -20.81 28.47 -7.42
CA VAL A 5 -21.92 28.08 -8.31
C VAL A 5 -21.90 26.60 -8.70
N ASN A 6 -20.84 25.88 -8.33
CA ASN A 6 -20.68 24.45 -8.59
C ASN A 6 -20.48 23.68 -7.27
N LEU A 7 -21.32 22.69 -7.03
CA LEU A 7 -21.32 21.82 -5.84
C LEU A 7 -20.86 20.38 -6.16
N SER A 8 -20.28 20.14 -7.34
CA SER A 8 -19.78 18.83 -7.73
C SER A 8 -18.55 18.44 -6.91
N ALA A 9 -18.50 17.19 -6.48
CA ALA A 9 -17.32 16.62 -5.83
C ALA A 9 -16.46 15.86 -6.87
N ILE A 10 -15.14 16.03 -6.78
CA ILE A 10 -14.17 15.26 -7.56
C ILE A 10 -13.33 14.49 -6.56
N GLY A 11 -13.32 13.15 -6.67
CA GLY A 11 -12.42 12.32 -5.89
C GLY A 11 -11.02 12.30 -6.50
N SER A 12 -10.00 12.51 -5.68
CA SER A 12 -8.61 12.22 -6.03
C SER A 12 -8.14 10.97 -5.27
N LEU A 13 -7.34 10.14 -5.92
CA LEU A 13 -6.65 9.02 -5.29
C LEU A 13 -5.16 9.35 -5.23
N GLY A 14 -4.64 9.44 -4.01
CA GLY A 14 -3.20 9.63 -3.75
C GLY A 14 -2.54 8.29 -3.46
N MET A 15 -1.36 8.05 -4.04
CA MET A 15 -0.47 6.96 -3.64
C MET A 15 0.68 7.54 -2.84
N GLY A 16 0.72 7.23 -1.54
CA GLY A 16 1.81 7.62 -0.66
C GLY A 16 3.06 6.78 -0.87
N PHE A 17 4.22 7.39 -0.64
CA PHE A 17 5.47 6.67 -0.46
C PHE A 17 5.84 6.70 1.03
N ASP A 18 5.70 5.57 1.71
CA ASP A 18 6.02 5.41 3.13
C ASP A 18 7.08 4.31 3.33
N MET A 19 8.22 4.70 3.90
CA MET A 19 9.31 3.80 4.26
C MET A 19 9.56 3.72 5.77
N THR A 20 8.83 4.47 6.57
CA THR A 20 9.00 4.61 8.02
C THR A 20 8.00 3.73 8.79
N ASN A 21 6.80 3.51 8.25
CA ASN A 21 5.77 2.72 8.89
C ASN A 21 5.58 1.35 8.22
N ARG A 22 5.44 0.29 9.03
CA ARG A 22 5.07 -1.05 8.59
C ARG A 22 4.06 -1.64 9.55
N CYS A 23 3.14 -2.44 9.02
CA CYS A 23 2.20 -3.23 9.80
C CYS A 23 2.72 -4.66 9.97
N ARG A 24 2.05 -5.44 10.82
CA ARG A 24 2.28 -6.89 10.93
C ARG A 24 0.97 -7.64 11.03
N PHE A 25 0.94 -8.84 10.48
CA PHE A 25 -0.12 -9.79 10.75
C PHE A 25 0.16 -10.52 12.07
N GLN A 26 -0.86 -10.69 12.90
CA GLN A 26 -0.80 -11.47 14.13
C GLN A 26 -1.87 -12.55 14.11
N TYR A 27 -1.46 -13.81 14.26
CA TYR A 27 -2.35 -14.95 14.38
C TYR A 27 -2.83 -15.13 15.83
N ASP A 28 -4.11 -15.45 16.00
CA ASP A 28 -4.73 -15.84 17.26
C ASP A 28 -5.24 -17.29 17.15
N PRO A 29 -4.64 -18.24 17.91
CA PRO A 29 -5.03 -19.65 17.87
C PRO A 29 -6.36 -19.95 18.57
N VAL A 30 -6.86 -19.06 19.42
CA VAL A 30 -8.15 -19.27 20.12
C VAL A 30 -9.31 -19.04 19.17
N THR A 31 -9.18 -18.04 18.31
CA THR A 31 -10.22 -17.66 17.34
C THR A 31 -9.94 -18.18 15.93
N ASP A 32 -8.78 -18.81 15.72
CA ASP A 32 -8.25 -19.23 14.41
C ASP A 32 -8.31 -18.10 13.39
N SER A 33 -7.83 -16.92 13.78
CA SER A 33 -7.94 -15.70 12.98
C SER A 33 -6.61 -14.97 12.87
N THR A 34 -6.49 -14.15 11.82
CA THR A 34 -5.33 -13.28 11.62
C THR A 34 -5.78 -11.83 11.63
N THR A 35 -5.18 -11.02 12.49
CA THR A 35 -5.44 -9.58 12.59
C THR A 35 -4.30 -8.80 11.99
N LEU A 36 -4.63 -7.78 11.20
CA LEU A 36 -3.67 -6.78 10.74
C LEU A 36 -3.45 -5.73 11.82
N LEU A 37 -2.25 -5.69 12.39
CA LEU A 37 -1.85 -4.64 13.33
C LEU A 37 -1.25 -3.47 12.56
N TRP A 38 -2.09 -2.49 12.24
CA TRP A 38 -1.67 -1.23 11.65
C TRP A 38 -1.24 -0.23 12.75
N PRO A 39 -0.09 0.47 12.62
CA PRO A 39 0.30 1.48 13.60
C PRO A 39 -0.74 2.60 13.68
N LYS A 40 -1.04 3.08 14.90
CA LYS A 40 -2.07 4.11 15.13
C LYS A 40 -1.89 5.36 14.26
N GLU A 41 -0.65 5.83 14.13
CA GLU A 41 -0.28 6.99 13.31
C GLU A 41 0.42 6.57 12.01
N GLY A 42 0.22 5.32 11.57
CA GLY A 42 0.95 4.71 10.46
C GLY A 42 0.71 5.36 9.09
N ASN A 43 -0.28 6.25 8.99
CA ASN A 43 -0.59 7.00 7.78
C ASN A 43 -0.22 8.49 7.88
N ALA A 44 0.29 8.97 9.03
CA ALA A 44 0.42 10.39 9.30
C ALA A 44 1.26 11.13 8.24
N ASP A 45 2.38 10.52 7.82
CA ASP A 45 3.28 11.08 6.80
C ASP A 45 2.58 11.17 5.42
N VAL A 46 1.87 10.12 5.03
CA VAL A 46 1.14 10.06 3.75
C VAL A 46 -0.05 11.03 3.75
N VAL A 47 -0.75 11.16 4.88
CA VAL A 47 -1.86 12.10 5.06
C VAL A 47 -1.35 13.54 4.94
N ALA A 48 -0.24 13.87 5.59
CA ALA A 48 0.37 15.20 5.49
C ALA A 48 0.78 15.54 4.05
N ALA A 49 1.46 14.62 3.36
CA ALA A 49 1.89 14.81 1.96
C ALA A 49 0.69 14.94 1.01
N THR A 50 -0.34 14.11 1.18
CA THR A 50 -1.56 14.15 0.36
C THR A 50 -2.34 15.44 0.58
N ARG A 51 -2.46 15.90 1.84
CA ARG A 51 -3.10 17.16 2.19
C ARG A 51 -2.41 18.35 1.53
N GLU A 52 -1.08 18.39 1.59
CA GLU A 52 -0.29 19.45 0.95
C GLU A 52 -0.54 19.49 -0.57
N MET A 53 -0.52 18.33 -1.24
CA MET A 53 -0.81 18.25 -2.68
C MET A 53 -2.25 18.68 -3.01
N ASN A 54 -3.23 18.19 -2.25
CA ASN A 54 -4.64 18.52 -2.46
C ASN A 54 -4.91 20.01 -2.25
N ASN A 55 -4.29 20.64 -1.24
CA ASN A 55 -4.41 22.08 -1.00
C ASN A 55 -3.90 22.90 -2.19
N ARG A 56 -2.76 22.51 -2.78
CA ARG A 56 -2.21 23.17 -3.97
C ARG A 56 -3.11 23.03 -5.20
N ILE A 57 -3.70 21.85 -5.41
CA ILE A 57 -4.70 21.64 -6.47
C ILE A 57 -5.94 22.50 -6.22
N ALA A 58 -6.43 22.55 -4.98
CA ALA A 58 -7.62 23.30 -4.60
C ALA A 58 -7.42 24.81 -4.83
N GLU A 59 -6.29 25.36 -4.38
CA GLU A 59 -5.92 26.75 -4.61
C GLU A 59 -5.84 27.09 -6.10
N ALA A 60 -5.15 26.26 -6.89
CA ALA A 60 -5.00 26.48 -8.33
C ALA A 60 -6.31 26.35 -9.13
N SER A 61 -7.27 25.55 -8.64
CA SER A 61 -8.55 25.30 -9.30
C SER A 61 -9.71 26.12 -8.74
N LEU A 62 -9.46 26.97 -7.73
CA LEU A 62 -10.49 27.71 -6.98
C LEU A 62 -11.57 26.77 -6.39
N THR A 63 -11.16 25.59 -5.94
CA THR A 63 -12.02 24.61 -5.26
C THR A 63 -11.68 24.53 -3.77
N LEU A 64 -12.47 23.75 -3.02
CA LEU A 64 -12.26 23.53 -1.58
C LEU A 64 -11.89 22.05 -1.34
N PRO A 65 -10.88 21.76 -0.49
CA PRO A 65 -10.58 20.40 -0.09
C PRO A 65 -11.62 19.90 0.93
N GLY A 66 -12.18 18.71 0.66
CA GLY A 66 -13.23 18.13 1.49
C GLY A 66 -14.50 18.98 1.57
N LEU A 67 -15.33 18.69 2.57
CA LEU A 67 -16.51 19.48 2.91
C LEU A 67 -16.58 19.59 4.43
N LEU A 68 -16.42 20.80 4.97
CA LEU A 68 -16.32 21.05 6.40
C LEU A 68 -17.44 20.35 7.19
N GLY A 69 -17.05 19.42 8.07
CA GLY A 69 -17.97 18.66 8.93
C GLY A 69 -18.73 17.52 8.25
N VAL A 70 -18.51 17.27 6.95
CA VAL A 70 -19.21 16.23 6.18
C VAL A 70 -18.25 15.24 5.53
N VAL A 71 -17.21 15.74 4.84
CA VAL A 71 -16.22 14.92 4.14
C VAL A 71 -14.82 15.39 4.57
N PRO A 72 -13.96 14.51 5.10
CA PRO A 72 -12.59 14.89 5.45
C PRO A 72 -11.81 15.32 4.21
N ASP A 73 -10.78 16.14 4.42
CA ASP A 73 -9.89 16.61 3.35
C ASP A 73 -8.99 15.50 2.78
N VAL A 74 -8.65 14.51 3.60
CA VAL A 74 -7.96 13.27 3.24
C VAL A 74 -8.62 12.10 3.95
N ASN A 75 -8.89 11.00 3.24
CA ASN A 75 -9.32 9.73 3.80
C ASN A 75 -8.19 8.70 3.66
N ASP A 76 -7.78 8.11 4.76
CA ASP A 76 -6.68 7.14 4.87
C ASP A 76 -7.14 5.76 5.38
N SER A 77 -8.45 5.49 5.39
CA SER A 77 -9.01 4.28 5.98
C SER A 77 -8.95 3.04 5.07
N PHE A 78 -8.39 3.15 3.86
CA PHE A 78 -8.29 2.03 2.92
C PHE A 78 -7.05 2.12 2.04
N THR A 79 -6.66 0.98 1.48
CA THR A 79 -5.70 0.90 0.36
C THR A 79 -6.17 -0.15 -0.64
N ALA A 80 -5.96 0.11 -1.93
CA ALA A 80 -6.11 -0.88 -2.99
C ALA A 80 -4.82 -1.68 -3.23
N HIS A 81 -3.73 -1.32 -2.56
CA HIS A 81 -2.38 -1.85 -2.79
C HIS A 81 -1.77 -2.43 -1.50
N PRO A 82 -2.33 -3.51 -0.93
CA PRO A 82 -1.69 -4.20 0.18
C PRO A 82 -0.39 -4.86 -0.30
N LEU A 83 0.72 -4.57 0.39
CA LEU A 83 2.06 -5.03 0.03
C LEU A 83 2.83 -5.48 1.28
N GLY A 84 3.38 -6.69 1.24
CA GLY A 84 4.17 -7.27 2.33
C GLY A 84 3.46 -8.38 3.12
N GLY A 85 4.20 -8.95 4.06
CA GLY A 85 3.79 -10.11 4.87
C GLY A 85 4.78 -11.27 4.76
N ALA A 86 5.26 -11.57 3.55
CA ALA A 86 6.25 -12.62 3.27
C ALA A 86 7.38 -12.05 2.39
N ILE A 87 8.10 -11.08 2.97
CA ILE A 87 9.01 -10.20 2.24
C ILE A 87 10.26 -10.94 1.73
N LEU A 88 10.68 -10.67 0.50
CA LEU A 88 11.95 -11.17 -0.06
C LEU A 88 13.14 -10.65 0.75
N GLY A 89 14.11 -11.53 1.02
CA GLY A 89 15.25 -11.26 1.89
C GLY A 89 14.93 -11.25 3.39
N GLN A 90 13.67 -11.50 3.79
CA GLN A 90 13.26 -11.62 5.20
C GLN A 90 12.57 -12.96 5.49
N ALA A 91 11.41 -13.22 4.89
CA ALA A 91 10.67 -14.47 5.03
C ALA A 91 10.97 -15.46 3.89
N ALA A 92 11.33 -14.93 2.73
CA ALA A 92 11.76 -15.68 1.55
C ALA A 92 13.16 -15.29 1.11
N ASP A 93 13.82 -16.15 0.33
CA ASP A 93 15.05 -15.81 -0.40
C ASP A 93 14.78 -14.79 -1.52
N ALA A 94 15.79 -14.51 -2.35
CA ALA A 94 15.67 -13.54 -3.44
C ALA A 94 14.76 -13.97 -4.61
N HIS A 95 14.30 -15.22 -4.65
CA HIS A 95 13.44 -15.80 -5.69
C HIS A 95 12.13 -16.36 -5.11
N GLY A 96 11.75 -15.97 -3.91
CA GLY A 96 10.46 -16.32 -3.32
C GLY A 96 10.43 -17.64 -2.56
N ARG A 97 11.55 -18.37 -2.40
CA ARG A 97 11.58 -19.61 -1.60
C ARG A 97 11.43 -19.28 -0.11
N LEU A 98 10.39 -19.79 0.55
CA LEU A 98 10.20 -19.56 1.98
C LEU A 98 11.28 -20.25 2.79
N MET A 99 11.92 -19.49 3.69
CA MET A 99 13.02 -19.99 4.49
C MET A 99 12.54 -21.11 5.44
N GLY A 100 13.30 -22.21 5.51
CA GLY A 100 12.97 -23.36 6.36
C GLY A 100 12.01 -24.38 5.74
N TYR A 101 11.56 -24.17 4.50
CA TYR A 101 10.66 -25.09 3.79
C TYR A 101 11.21 -25.45 2.42
N ASP A 102 11.15 -26.74 2.09
CA ASP A 102 11.48 -27.21 0.74
C ASP A 102 10.28 -27.02 -0.20
N ARG A 103 10.55 -26.46 -1.39
CA ARG A 103 9.56 -26.32 -2.47
C ARG A 103 8.29 -25.57 -2.09
N LEU A 104 8.42 -24.57 -1.21
CA LEU A 104 7.33 -23.67 -0.83
C LEU A 104 7.72 -22.23 -1.20
N TYR A 105 6.84 -21.56 -1.95
CA TYR A 105 7.16 -20.28 -2.58
C TYR A 105 6.09 -19.22 -2.31
N VAL A 106 6.52 -17.97 -2.16
CA VAL A 106 5.67 -16.78 -2.24
C VAL A 106 5.85 -16.13 -3.61
N MET A 107 4.76 -15.75 -4.27
CA MET A 107 4.75 -15.30 -5.68
C MET A 107 3.79 -14.11 -5.94
N ASP A 108 3.38 -13.39 -4.89
CA ASP A 108 2.41 -12.30 -4.97
C ASP A 108 2.90 -11.00 -4.30
N GLY A 109 2.00 -10.06 -4.02
CA GLY A 109 2.30 -8.80 -3.35
C GLY A 109 2.89 -8.93 -1.94
N ALA A 110 2.79 -10.10 -1.29
CA ALA A 110 3.37 -10.32 0.04
C ALA A 110 4.91 -10.28 0.02
N MET A 111 5.52 -10.49 -1.16
CA MET A 111 6.97 -10.38 -1.40
C MET A 111 7.52 -8.95 -1.24
N ILE A 112 6.67 -7.95 -1.42
CA ILE A 112 7.08 -6.55 -1.52
C ILE A 112 7.23 -5.94 -0.13
N ASN A 113 8.30 -5.19 0.12
CA ASN A 113 8.48 -4.47 1.39
C ASN A 113 7.67 -3.15 1.42
N GLY A 114 6.35 -3.26 1.44
CA GLY A 114 5.40 -2.17 1.73
C GLY A 114 5.16 -1.14 0.61
N SER A 115 6.09 -0.93 -0.31
CA SER A 115 5.90 0.02 -1.42
C SER A 115 6.64 -0.40 -2.68
N THR A 116 6.05 -0.09 -3.83
CA THR A 116 6.66 -0.15 -5.17
C THR A 116 7.07 1.23 -5.70
N GLY A 117 7.20 2.23 -4.83
CA GLY A 117 7.65 3.59 -5.22
C GLY A 117 6.52 4.53 -5.61
N ALA A 118 5.39 4.51 -4.90
CA ALA A 118 4.19 5.33 -5.17
C ALA A 118 3.62 5.19 -6.61
N VAL A 119 3.75 3.99 -7.18
CA VAL A 119 3.12 3.60 -8.45
C VAL A 119 2.29 2.33 -8.25
N ASN A 120 1.37 2.06 -9.18
CA ASN A 120 0.54 0.85 -9.15
C ASN A 120 1.44 -0.41 -9.13
N PRO A 121 1.24 -1.34 -8.17
CA PRO A 121 2.21 -2.41 -7.91
C PRO A 121 2.11 -3.61 -8.85
N SER A 122 1.01 -3.76 -9.59
CA SER A 122 0.70 -4.98 -10.35
C SER A 122 1.83 -5.41 -11.29
N LEU A 123 2.39 -4.48 -12.05
CA LEU A 123 3.49 -4.80 -12.99
C LEU A 123 4.79 -5.17 -12.28
N THR A 124 5.06 -4.60 -11.10
CA THR A 124 6.23 -4.98 -10.30
C THR A 124 6.06 -6.39 -9.73
N ILE A 125 4.85 -6.72 -9.25
CA ILE A 125 4.52 -8.06 -8.76
C ILE A 125 4.65 -9.08 -9.88
N SER A 126 4.07 -8.81 -11.06
CA SER A 126 4.20 -9.69 -12.23
C SER A 126 5.65 -9.89 -12.65
N ALA A 127 6.45 -8.82 -12.73
CA ALA A 127 7.86 -8.92 -13.11
C ALA A 127 8.68 -9.76 -12.12
N LEU A 128 8.43 -9.62 -10.81
CA LEU A 128 9.08 -10.45 -9.80
C LEU A 128 8.62 -11.91 -9.86
N ALA A 129 7.34 -12.16 -10.06
CA ALA A 129 6.82 -13.52 -10.21
C ALA A 129 7.46 -14.22 -11.43
N GLU A 130 7.56 -13.54 -12.58
CA GLU A 130 8.23 -14.07 -13.79
C GLU A 130 9.70 -14.40 -13.53
N ARG A 131 10.45 -13.44 -12.94
CA ARG A 131 11.85 -13.65 -12.56
C ARG A 131 12.02 -14.85 -11.61
N ASN A 132 11.14 -14.98 -10.63
CA ASN A 132 11.23 -16.01 -9.61
C ASN A 132 10.94 -17.39 -10.19
N ILE A 133 9.86 -17.53 -10.98
CA ILE A 133 9.46 -18.83 -11.52
C ILE A 133 10.48 -19.35 -12.53
N GLU A 134 11.10 -18.49 -13.35
CA GLU A 134 12.19 -18.87 -14.23
C GLU A 134 13.35 -19.50 -13.45
N ASN A 135 13.77 -18.88 -12.34
CA ASN A 135 14.85 -19.41 -11.51
C ASN A 135 14.47 -20.71 -10.81
N ILE A 136 13.24 -20.81 -10.29
CA ILE A 136 12.73 -22.01 -9.61
C ILE A 136 12.71 -23.21 -10.56
N LEU A 137 12.17 -23.02 -11.78
CA LEU A 137 12.11 -24.08 -12.79
C LEU A 137 13.49 -24.63 -13.17
N LEU A 138 14.53 -23.78 -13.14
CA LEU A 138 15.89 -24.16 -13.50
C LEU A 138 16.67 -24.87 -12.38
N ASN A 139 16.32 -24.65 -11.11
CA ASN A 139 17.19 -25.01 -9.98
C ASN A 139 16.53 -25.89 -8.91
N ASP A 140 15.21 -26.06 -8.91
CA ASP A 140 14.48 -26.70 -7.81
C ASP A 140 13.82 -28.04 -8.18
N PHE A 141 13.93 -28.44 -9.45
CA PHE A 141 13.37 -29.66 -10.02
C PHE A 141 14.44 -30.55 -10.65
#